data_AF-A0A8T5HIF4-F1
#
_entry.id   AF-A0A8T5HIF4-F1
#
_cell.length_a   1.000
_cell.length_b   1.000
_cell.length_c   1.000
_cell.angle_alpha   90.00
_cell.angle_beta   90.00
_cell.angle_gamma   90.00
#
_symmetry.space_group_name_H-M   'P 1'
#
loop_
_entity.id
_entity.type
_entity.pdbx_description
1 polymer ?
#
loop_
_entity_poly.entity_id
_entity_poly.type
_entity_poly.pdbx_seq_one_letter_code
_entity_poly.pdbx_strand_id
1 'polypeptide(L)'
;MTLIKLNPPYRHLYQKPAFCGPCCVQMIFLRRGLWEEQEEIAIELNTGILKKDTIHYSMPPKIVDGKDETKIGVALEKFDIHLNELFKKHKFKLHAKQFDKSEIINPKNFIENNLKEDNDIIVDFWLKQTSNSGVGHFILISGINTESEQLIICDPDGDAKSEWTISITELFDLMDKKWDGNKRGFVVVKKINDK
;
A
#
# COMPACT_ATOMS: atom_id res chain seq x y z
N MET A 1 4.22 -25.75 -10.51
CA MET A 1 4.03 -24.31 -10.27
C MET A 1 2.65 -24.05 -9.69
N THR A 2 2.56 -23.84 -8.37
CA THR A 2 1.31 -23.37 -7.74
C THR A 2 1.35 -21.84 -7.68
N LEU A 3 0.57 -21.21 -8.54
CA LEU A 3 0.40 -19.75 -8.57
C LEU A 3 -0.86 -19.41 -7.76
N ILE A 4 -0.72 -18.61 -6.71
CA ILE A 4 -1.86 -18.06 -5.96
C ILE A 4 -2.01 -16.60 -6.36
N LYS A 5 -3.19 -16.22 -6.84
CA LYS A 5 -3.51 -14.84 -7.27
C LYS A 5 -4.87 -14.43 -6.73
N LEU A 6 -5.03 -13.14 -6.51
CA LEU A 6 -6.34 -12.54 -6.25
C LEU A 6 -7.25 -12.71 -7.46
N ASN A 7 -8.54 -12.96 -7.19
CA ASN A 7 -9.58 -13.05 -8.22
C ASN A 7 -10.84 -12.29 -7.77
N PRO A 8 -11.23 -11.17 -8.43
CA PRO A 8 -10.55 -10.57 -9.58
C PRO A 8 -9.16 -9.99 -9.20
N PRO A 9 -8.25 -9.81 -10.18
CA PRO A 9 -7.01 -9.08 -9.96
C PRO A 9 -7.29 -7.58 -9.74
N TYR A 10 -6.30 -6.83 -9.25
CA TYR A 10 -6.40 -5.37 -9.22
C TYR A 10 -6.47 -4.82 -10.64
N ARG A 11 -7.28 -3.77 -10.83
CA ARG A 11 -7.16 -2.91 -12.00
C ARG A 11 -6.17 -1.79 -11.65
N HIS A 12 -5.08 -1.75 -12.40
CA HIS A 12 -4.01 -0.79 -12.19
C HIS A 12 -4.52 0.65 -12.37
N LEU A 13 -4.10 1.52 -11.45
CA LEU A 13 -4.35 2.96 -11.45
C LEU A 13 -3.04 3.69 -11.19
N TYR A 14 -2.92 4.89 -11.73
CA TYR A 14 -1.75 5.74 -11.55
C TYR A 14 -1.94 6.68 -10.37
N GLN A 15 -0.91 6.79 -9.53
CA GLN A 15 -0.90 7.75 -8.43
C GLN A 15 -0.86 9.20 -8.91
N LYS A 16 -1.51 10.09 -8.17
CA LYS A 16 -1.11 11.50 -8.11
C LYS A 16 0.22 11.63 -7.35
N PRO A 17 0.93 12.78 -7.44
CA PRO A 17 2.15 12.98 -6.66
C PRO A 17 1.93 12.70 -5.16
N ALA A 18 2.88 12.03 -4.52
CA ALA A 18 2.83 11.60 -3.11
C ALA A 18 1.63 10.69 -2.70
N PHE A 19 0.87 10.14 -3.66
CA PHE A 19 -0.37 9.38 -3.39
C PHE A 19 -0.23 7.86 -3.61
N CYS A 20 0.94 7.26 -3.41
CA CYS A 20 1.10 5.79 -3.54
C CYS A 20 0.16 5.02 -2.61
N GLY A 21 0.07 5.42 -1.34
CA GLY A 21 -0.87 4.86 -0.35
C GLY A 21 -2.34 5.04 -0.76
N PRO A 22 -2.82 6.28 -1.00
CA PRO A 22 -4.18 6.52 -1.47
C PRO A 22 -4.54 5.78 -2.76
N CYS A 23 -3.63 5.69 -3.72
CA CYS A 23 -3.85 4.95 -4.97
C CYS A 23 -3.97 3.43 -4.73
N CYS A 24 -3.14 2.84 -3.84
CA CYS A 24 -3.30 1.45 -3.41
C CYS A 24 -4.69 1.18 -2.83
N VAL A 25 -5.20 2.09 -2.01
CA VAL A 25 -6.53 1.98 -1.38
C VAL A 25 -7.63 2.11 -2.44
N GLN A 26 -7.49 3.02 -3.40
CA GLN A 26 -8.43 3.15 -4.52
C GLN A 26 -8.50 1.87 -5.37
N MET A 27 -7.35 1.25 -5.66
CA MET A 27 -7.29 -0.03 -6.38
C MET A 27 -7.96 -1.16 -5.59
N ILE A 28 -7.83 -1.18 -4.27
CA ILE A 28 -8.57 -2.11 -3.39
C ILE A 28 -10.08 -1.86 -3.50
N PHE A 29 -10.52 -0.61 -3.39
CA PHE A 29 -11.95 -0.27 -3.53
C PHE A 29 -12.50 -0.73 -4.86
N LEU A 30 -11.82 -0.41 -5.96
CA LEU A 30 -12.23 -0.81 -7.29
C LEU A 30 -12.36 -2.34 -7.43
N ARG A 31 -11.39 -3.10 -6.89
CA ARG A 31 -11.44 -4.58 -6.86
C ARG A 31 -12.64 -5.10 -6.06
N ARG A 32 -13.02 -4.39 -5.00
CA ARG A 32 -14.16 -4.74 -4.13
C ARG A 32 -15.51 -4.21 -4.65
N GLY A 33 -15.56 -3.57 -5.82
CA GLY A 33 -16.78 -2.98 -6.38
C GLY A 33 -17.21 -1.68 -5.68
N LEU A 34 -16.26 -1.01 -5.02
CA LEU A 34 -16.42 0.28 -4.36
C LEU A 34 -15.67 1.36 -5.15
N TRP A 35 -15.98 2.63 -4.89
CA TRP A 35 -15.28 3.75 -5.51
C TRP A 35 -15.16 4.92 -4.54
N GLU A 36 -13.99 5.56 -4.54
CA GLU A 36 -13.68 6.80 -3.84
C GLU A 36 -12.52 7.47 -4.59
N GLU A 37 -12.48 8.80 -4.65
CA GLU A 37 -11.41 9.51 -5.35
C GLU A 37 -10.10 9.51 -4.54
N GLN A 38 -8.94 9.51 -5.22
CA GLN A 38 -7.64 9.49 -4.51
C GLN A 38 -7.47 10.69 -3.57
N GLU A 39 -8.04 11.86 -3.91
CA GLU A 39 -7.96 13.06 -3.07
C GLU A 39 -8.80 12.92 -1.80
N GLU A 40 -9.99 12.31 -1.89
CA GLU A 40 -10.86 12.02 -0.74
C GLU A 40 -10.17 11.01 0.19
N ILE A 41 -9.66 9.91 -0.38
CA ILE A 41 -8.87 8.92 0.35
C ILE A 41 -7.65 9.60 1.01
N ALA A 42 -6.93 10.45 0.29
CA ALA A 42 -5.72 11.09 0.79
C ALA A 42 -5.98 11.99 2.00
N ILE A 43 -7.10 12.71 2.01
CA ILE A 43 -7.53 13.54 3.16
C ILE A 43 -7.81 12.66 4.37
N GLU A 44 -8.55 11.57 4.20
CA GLU A 44 -8.90 10.65 5.29
C GLU A 44 -7.67 9.92 5.84
N LEU A 45 -6.70 9.61 4.98
CA LEU A 45 -5.40 9.04 5.36
C LEU A 45 -4.41 10.06 5.89
N ASN A 46 -4.79 11.34 6.02
CA ASN A 46 -3.94 12.41 6.54
C ASN A 46 -2.62 12.58 5.74
N THR A 47 -2.70 12.36 4.42
CA THR A 47 -1.57 12.36 3.47
C THR A 47 -0.96 13.76 3.36
N GLY A 48 0.33 13.88 3.65
CA GLY A 48 1.05 15.14 3.53
C GLY A 48 1.53 15.40 2.10
N ILE A 49 1.38 16.64 1.63
CA ILE A 49 1.95 17.07 0.35
C ILE A 49 2.77 18.34 0.52
N LEU A 50 3.71 18.56 -0.42
CA LEU A 50 4.45 19.81 -0.47
C LEU A 50 3.58 20.94 -1.00
N LYS A 51 3.80 22.16 -0.48
CA LYS A 51 3.08 23.35 -0.92
C LYS A 51 3.16 23.57 -2.44
N LYS A 52 4.31 23.28 -3.05
CA LYS A 52 4.53 23.43 -4.50
C LYS A 52 3.64 22.49 -5.34
N ASP A 53 3.24 21.35 -4.78
CA ASP A 53 2.47 20.34 -5.50
C ASP A 53 0.96 20.59 -5.41
N THR A 54 0.51 21.53 -4.57
CA THR A 54 -0.92 21.88 -4.37
C THR A 54 -1.67 22.19 -5.68
N ILE A 55 -0.97 22.65 -6.72
CA ILE A 55 -1.53 22.92 -8.06
C ILE A 55 -2.08 21.67 -8.76
N HIS A 56 -1.73 20.47 -8.31
CA HIS A 56 -2.14 19.19 -8.90
C HIS A 56 -3.42 18.61 -8.28
N TYR A 57 -4.02 19.31 -7.30
CA TYR A 57 -5.14 18.82 -6.51
C TYR A 57 -6.30 19.81 -6.52
N SER A 58 -7.53 19.29 -6.49
CA SER A 58 -8.76 20.09 -6.46
C SER A 58 -9.30 20.26 -5.04
N MET A 59 -9.08 19.27 -4.17
CA MET A 59 -9.43 19.29 -2.76
C MET A 59 -8.25 19.78 -1.92
N PRO A 60 -8.47 20.49 -0.80
CA PRO A 60 -7.41 21.02 0.04
C PRO A 60 -6.72 19.88 0.81
N PRO A 61 -5.49 19.50 0.44
CA PRO A 61 -4.78 18.41 1.12
C PRO A 61 -4.04 18.96 2.34
N LYS A 62 -3.54 18.06 3.20
CA LYS A 62 -2.64 18.45 4.29
C LYS A 62 -1.31 18.92 3.71
N ILE A 63 -0.99 20.19 3.93
CA ILE A 63 0.29 20.78 3.49
C ILE A 63 1.34 20.55 4.58
N VAL A 64 2.52 20.07 4.20
CA VAL A 64 3.66 19.88 5.11
C VAL A 64 4.83 20.78 4.72
N ASP A 65 5.63 21.19 5.71
CA ASP A 65 6.89 21.90 5.45
C ASP A 65 7.89 20.89 4.89
N GLY A 66 8.38 21.12 3.67
CA GLY A 66 9.26 20.21 2.93
C GLY A 66 10.65 20.02 3.54
N LYS A 67 10.92 20.58 4.73
CA LYS A 67 12.12 20.30 5.52
C LYS A 67 12.13 18.90 6.12
N ASP A 68 10.97 18.29 6.27
CA ASP A 68 10.83 16.96 6.83
C ASP A 68 10.12 16.04 5.82
N GLU A 69 10.93 15.38 4.99
CA GLU A 69 10.45 14.49 3.93
C GLU A 69 9.65 13.30 4.48
N THR A 70 9.83 12.94 5.76
CA THR A 70 9.06 11.88 6.42
C THR A 70 7.58 12.25 6.58
N LYS A 71 7.23 13.53 6.42
CA LYS A 71 5.85 14.01 6.46
C LYS A 71 5.16 14.00 5.09
N ILE A 72 5.88 13.68 4.01
CA ILE A 72 5.31 13.61 2.66
C ILE A 72 4.71 12.22 2.44
N GLY A 73 3.54 12.16 1.82
CA GLY A 73 2.79 10.91 1.64
C GLY A 73 2.08 10.50 2.92
N VAL A 74 1.88 9.20 3.09
CA VAL A 74 1.25 8.62 4.28
C VAL A 74 2.30 7.81 5.04
N ALA A 75 2.38 8.02 6.36
CA ALA A 75 3.20 7.17 7.20
C ALA A 75 2.47 5.84 7.46
N LEU A 76 3.23 4.74 7.56
CA LEU A 76 2.66 3.47 7.97
C LEU A 76 2.05 3.55 9.38
N GLU A 77 2.63 4.36 10.27
CA GLU A 77 2.10 4.57 11.63
C GLU A 77 0.65 5.08 11.58
N LYS A 78 -0.28 4.30 12.16
CA LYS A 78 -1.73 4.57 12.20
C LYS A 78 -2.44 4.47 10.85
N PHE A 79 -1.81 3.90 9.82
CA PHE A 79 -2.42 3.73 8.51
C PHE A 79 -3.71 2.90 8.58
N ASP A 80 -3.69 1.80 9.34
CA ASP A 80 -4.86 0.94 9.53
C ASP A 80 -5.96 1.62 10.35
N ILE A 81 -5.62 2.47 11.32
CA ILE A 81 -6.59 3.29 12.07
C ILE A 81 -7.34 4.21 11.12
N HIS A 82 -6.63 5.00 10.33
CA HIS A 82 -7.25 5.93 9.37
C HIS A 82 -8.04 5.20 8.29
N LEU A 83 -7.57 4.04 7.80
CA LEU A 83 -8.34 3.20 6.89
C LEU A 83 -9.65 2.70 7.51
N ASN A 84 -9.62 2.24 8.76
CA ASN A 84 -10.82 1.78 9.43
C ASN A 84 -11.81 2.93 9.70
N GLU A 85 -11.33 4.15 9.96
CA GLU A 85 -12.16 5.36 10.05
C GLU A 85 -12.85 5.65 8.72
N LEU A 86 -12.11 5.61 7.61
CA LEU A 86 -12.64 5.72 6.25
C LEU A 86 -13.70 4.64 5.98
N PHE A 87 -13.41 3.37 6.26
CA PHE A 87 -14.35 2.27 6.05
C PHE A 87 -15.64 2.47 6.86
N LYS A 88 -15.52 2.92 8.11
CA LYS A 88 -16.66 3.22 8.97
C LYS A 88 -17.50 4.38 8.41
N LYS A 89 -16.87 5.47 7.98
CA LYS A 89 -17.53 6.65 7.42
C LYS A 89 -18.36 6.28 6.17
N HIS A 90 -17.81 5.45 5.30
CA HIS A 90 -18.44 5.03 4.04
C HIS A 90 -19.27 3.75 4.18
N LYS A 91 -19.39 3.19 5.40
CA LYS A 91 -20.09 1.93 5.71
C LYS A 91 -19.59 0.75 4.86
N PHE A 92 -18.33 0.76 4.50
CA PHE A 92 -17.69 -0.36 3.81
C PHE A 92 -17.50 -1.52 4.78
N LYS A 93 -17.87 -2.73 4.36
CA LYS A 93 -17.71 -3.96 5.14
C LYS A 93 -16.28 -4.48 5.05
N LEU A 94 -15.33 -3.63 5.40
CA LEU A 94 -13.90 -3.89 5.35
C LEU A 94 -13.26 -3.60 6.70
N HIS A 95 -12.15 -4.27 6.96
CA HIS A 95 -11.31 -4.01 8.14
C HIS A 95 -9.84 -4.07 7.74
N ALA A 96 -9.08 -3.05 8.12
CA ALA A 96 -7.64 -3.00 7.95
C ALA A 96 -6.93 -3.40 9.25
N LYS A 97 -5.82 -4.13 9.14
CA LYS A 97 -4.90 -4.37 10.25
C LYS A 97 -3.46 -4.24 9.77
N GLN A 98 -2.67 -3.45 10.49
CA GLN A 98 -1.24 -3.32 10.26
C GLN A 98 -0.46 -4.46 10.92
N PHE A 99 0.66 -4.83 10.28
CA PHE A 99 1.66 -5.78 10.78
C PHE A 99 3.05 -5.22 10.51
N ASP A 100 3.83 -4.98 11.56
CA ASP A 100 5.26 -4.68 11.43
C ASP A 100 6.00 -5.91 10.88
N LYS A 101 7.06 -5.70 10.07
CA LYS A 101 7.92 -6.80 9.57
C LYS A 101 8.32 -7.79 10.67
N SER A 102 8.63 -7.29 11.87
CA SER A 102 9.06 -8.10 13.02
C SER A 102 7.99 -9.02 13.59
N GLU A 103 6.71 -8.78 13.30
CA GLU A 103 5.60 -9.64 13.73
C GLU A 103 5.44 -10.87 12.82
N ILE A 104 6.09 -10.88 11.65
CA ILE A 104 5.90 -11.90 10.62
C ILE A 104 7.06 -12.91 10.67
N ILE A 105 6.82 -14.05 11.32
CA ILE A 105 7.81 -15.14 11.47
C ILE A 105 8.05 -15.88 10.15
N ASN A 106 6.98 -16.20 9.42
CA ASN A 106 7.05 -16.88 8.13
C ASN A 106 6.37 -16.02 7.05
N PRO A 107 7.14 -15.18 6.34
CA PRO A 107 6.65 -14.28 5.29
C PRO A 107 5.80 -14.96 4.22
N LYS A 108 6.26 -16.11 3.73
CA LYS A 108 5.60 -16.89 2.70
C LYS A 108 4.22 -17.33 3.15
N ASN A 109 4.13 -17.97 4.31
CA ASN A 109 2.86 -18.43 4.86
C ASN A 109 1.91 -17.27 5.14
N PHE A 110 2.43 -16.13 5.64
CA PHE A 110 1.62 -14.93 5.87
C PHE A 110 0.98 -14.43 4.57
N ILE A 111 1.74 -14.32 3.49
CA ILE A 111 1.24 -13.83 2.20
C ILE A 111 0.29 -14.86 1.57
N GLU A 112 0.67 -16.14 1.54
CA GLU A 112 -0.15 -17.20 0.96
C GLU A 112 -1.52 -17.31 1.61
N ASN A 113 -1.58 -17.28 2.95
CA ASN A 113 -2.84 -17.41 3.68
C ASN A 113 -3.76 -16.22 3.40
N ASN A 114 -3.23 -14.99 3.40
CA ASN A 114 -4.02 -13.81 3.10
C ASN A 114 -4.54 -13.81 1.65
N LEU A 115 -3.73 -14.21 0.67
CA LEU A 115 -4.18 -14.33 -0.71
C LEU A 115 -5.25 -15.42 -0.89
N LYS A 116 -5.11 -16.57 -0.22
CA LYS A 116 -6.10 -17.67 -0.24
C LYS A 116 -7.44 -17.25 0.39
N GLU A 117 -7.40 -16.38 1.40
CA GLU A 117 -8.57 -15.82 2.07
C GLU A 117 -9.22 -14.64 1.34
N ASP A 118 -8.78 -14.32 0.12
CA ASP A 118 -9.28 -13.16 -0.64
C ASP A 118 -9.02 -11.80 0.06
N ASN A 119 -8.01 -11.72 0.93
CA ASN A 119 -7.61 -10.47 1.59
C ASN A 119 -6.71 -9.63 0.67
N ASP A 120 -6.83 -8.32 0.73
CA ASP A 120 -5.92 -7.40 0.05
C ASP A 120 -4.70 -7.14 0.93
N ILE A 121 -3.53 -7.01 0.32
CA ILE A 121 -2.26 -6.80 1.03
C ILE A 121 -1.57 -5.57 0.47
N ILE A 122 -1.54 -4.51 1.27
CA ILE A 122 -0.74 -3.31 1.06
C ILE A 122 0.62 -3.52 1.71
N VAL A 123 1.67 -3.08 1.05
CA VAL A 123 3.05 -3.15 1.53
C VAL A 123 3.67 -1.77 1.53
N ASP A 124 4.29 -1.38 2.63
CA ASP A 124 5.18 -0.22 2.71
C ASP A 124 6.64 -0.70 2.78
N PHE A 125 7.50 -0.21 1.88
CA PHE A 125 8.91 -0.60 1.81
C PHE A 125 9.79 0.56 1.29
N TRP A 126 11.09 0.43 1.46
CA TRP A 126 12.06 1.40 0.92
C TRP A 126 12.37 1.10 -0.54
N LEU A 127 11.86 1.93 -1.46
CA LEU A 127 12.14 1.82 -2.88
C LEU A 127 13.47 2.50 -3.23
N LYS A 128 14.39 1.78 -3.87
CA LYS A 128 15.72 2.26 -4.24
C LYS A 128 15.89 2.69 -5.70
N GLN A 129 14.82 2.90 -6.45
CA GLN A 129 14.90 2.68 -7.89
C GLN A 129 15.46 3.79 -8.79
N THR A 130 15.79 5.01 -8.32
CA THR A 130 16.25 6.04 -9.28
C THR A 130 17.23 7.10 -8.77
N SER A 131 17.59 7.10 -7.47
CA SER A 131 18.61 8.03 -6.98
C SER A 131 19.36 7.44 -5.79
N ASN A 132 20.52 8.02 -5.46
CA ASN A 132 21.31 7.64 -4.29
C ASN A 132 20.53 7.80 -2.95
N SER A 133 19.36 8.44 -2.99
CA SER A 133 18.35 8.48 -1.92
C SER A 133 17.12 7.67 -2.34
N GLY A 134 16.84 6.57 -1.63
CA GLY A 134 15.55 5.88 -1.80
C GLY A 134 14.39 6.70 -1.24
N VAL A 135 13.18 6.16 -1.37
CA VAL A 135 11.95 6.78 -0.83
C VAL A 135 11.02 5.69 -0.29
N GLY A 136 10.20 6.02 0.69
CA GLY A 136 9.11 5.14 1.12
C GLY A 136 8.08 4.97 0.03
N HIS A 137 7.63 3.75 -0.21
CA HIS A 137 6.68 3.45 -1.27
C HIS A 137 5.66 2.41 -0.85
N PHE A 138 4.42 2.61 -1.28
CA PHE A 138 3.32 1.69 -1.07
C PHE A 138 2.99 0.94 -2.36
N ILE A 139 2.86 -0.39 -2.27
CA ILE A 139 2.47 -1.27 -3.37
C ILE A 139 1.41 -2.27 -2.91
N LEU A 140 0.79 -2.96 -3.86
CA LEU A 140 -0.12 -4.09 -3.59
C LEU A 140 0.50 -5.41 -4.02
N ILE A 141 0.27 -6.48 -3.24
CA ILE A 141 0.56 -7.85 -3.68
C ILE A 141 -0.67 -8.42 -4.38
N SER A 142 -0.57 -8.73 -5.68
CA SER A 142 -1.63 -9.35 -6.48
C SER A 142 -1.53 -10.88 -6.56
N GLY A 143 -0.36 -11.44 -6.23
CA GLY A 143 -0.17 -12.89 -6.18
C GLY A 143 1.23 -13.33 -5.73
N ILE A 144 1.44 -14.65 -5.70
CA ILE A 144 2.71 -15.31 -5.37
C ILE A 144 2.89 -16.58 -6.19
N ASN A 145 4.08 -16.77 -6.75
CA ASN A 145 4.56 -18.07 -7.22
C ASN A 145 5.21 -18.79 -6.04
N THR A 146 4.58 -19.84 -5.52
CA THR A 146 5.02 -20.49 -4.28
C THR A 146 6.31 -21.30 -4.43
N GLU A 147 6.68 -21.70 -5.65
CA GLU A 147 7.91 -22.46 -5.91
C GLU A 147 9.12 -21.54 -6.00
N SER A 148 9.00 -20.42 -6.71
CA SER A 148 10.09 -19.45 -6.87
C SER A 148 10.12 -18.35 -5.81
N GLU A 149 9.12 -18.30 -4.93
CA GLU A 149 8.95 -17.27 -3.89
C GLU A 149 8.97 -15.84 -4.45
N GLN A 150 8.45 -15.70 -5.67
CA GLN A 150 8.28 -14.43 -6.36
C GLN A 150 6.87 -13.90 -6.11
N LEU A 151 6.80 -12.69 -5.58
CA LEU A 151 5.57 -11.92 -5.43
C LEU A 151 5.25 -11.22 -6.73
N ILE A 152 3.97 -11.08 -7.03
CA ILE A 152 3.46 -10.31 -8.15
C ILE A 152 2.91 -9.02 -7.56
N ILE A 153 3.46 -7.91 -8.00
CA ILE A 153 3.21 -6.58 -7.46
C ILE A 153 2.34 -5.81 -8.43
N CYS A 154 1.34 -5.10 -7.91
CA CYS A 154 0.64 -4.03 -8.61
C CYS A 154 1.08 -2.71 -7.98
N ASP A 155 1.80 -1.91 -8.76
CA ASP A 155 2.51 -0.73 -8.27
C ASP A 155 1.83 0.55 -8.76
N PRO A 156 1.42 1.47 -7.88
CA PRO A 156 0.72 2.68 -8.30
C PRO A 156 1.60 3.67 -9.08
N ASP A 157 2.91 3.45 -9.18
CA ASP A 157 3.82 4.33 -9.90
C ASP A 157 3.57 4.36 -11.43
N GLY A 158 3.66 5.56 -12.01
CA GLY A 158 3.43 5.85 -13.43
C GLY A 158 4.47 5.27 -14.36
N ASP A 159 5.72 5.26 -13.89
CA ASP A 159 6.88 4.85 -14.68
C ASP A 159 7.16 3.34 -14.55
N ALA A 160 6.54 2.68 -13.56
CA ALA A 160 6.65 1.24 -13.36
C ALA A 160 5.76 0.46 -14.35
N LYS A 161 6.12 -0.79 -14.62
CA LYS A 161 5.18 -1.73 -15.25
C LYS A 161 3.98 -1.90 -14.32
N SER A 162 2.77 -1.92 -14.88
CA SER A 162 1.52 -2.10 -14.11
C SER A 162 1.55 -3.34 -13.20
N GLU A 163 2.27 -4.39 -13.63
CA GLU A 163 2.69 -5.49 -12.79
C GLU A 163 4.19 -5.79 -12.95
N TRP A 164 4.85 -6.08 -11.84
CA TRP A 164 6.23 -6.58 -11.80
C TRP A 164 6.41 -7.61 -10.68
N THR A 165 7.61 -8.20 -10.56
CA THR A 165 7.87 -9.26 -9.58
C THR A 165 9.06 -8.95 -8.69
N ILE A 166 8.97 -9.37 -7.43
CA ILE A 166 10.06 -9.27 -6.44
C ILE A 166 10.13 -10.55 -5.61
N SER A 167 11.33 -10.95 -5.18
CA SER A 167 11.45 -12.05 -4.22
C SER A 167 10.95 -11.64 -2.83
N ILE A 168 10.38 -12.57 -2.07
CA ILE A 168 10.00 -12.33 -0.67
C ILE A 168 11.18 -11.82 0.15
N THR A 169 12.35 -12.45 -0.01
CA THR A 169 13.58 -12.10 0.71
C THR A 169 14.00 -10.65 0.45
N GLU A 170 13.98 -10.24 -0.82
CA GLU A 170 14.32 -8.87 -1.21
C GLU A 170 13.32 -7.86 -0.66
N LEU A 171 12.01 -8.12 -0.77
CA LEU A 171 10.98 -7.23 -0.23
C LEU A 171 11.15 -7.03 1.29
N PHE A 172 11.42 -8.11 2.03
CA PHE A 172 11.65 -8.04 3.47
C PHE A 172 12.94 -7.30 3.81
N ASP A 173 14.00 -7.42 3.01
CA ASP A 173 15.21 -6.62 3.20
C ASP A 173 14.92 -5.12 3.03
N LEU A 174 14.09 -4.74 2.04
CA LEU A 174 13.70 -3.36 1.79
C LEU A 174 12.76 -2.76 2.86
N MET A 175 12.16 -3.59 3.71
CA MET A 175 11.42 -3.14 4.90
C MET A 175 12.31 -2.88 6.12
N ASP A 176 13.61 -3.11 6.02
CA ASP A 176 14.50 -2.94 7.17
C ASP A 176 14.76 -1.46 7.50
N LYS A 177 14.63 -1.11 8.79
CA LYS A 177 14.88 0.25 9.28
C LYS A 177 16.30 0.77 8.99
N LYS A 178 17.25 -0.11 8.65
CA LYS A 178 18.60 0.32 8.24
C LYS A 178 18.61 1.24 7.02
N TRP A 179 17.54 1.26 6.23
CA TRP A 179 17.45 2.09 5.03
C TRP A 179 17.13 3.55 5.32
N ASP A 180 16.21 3.83 6.23
CA ASP A 180 15.69 5.18 6.47
C ASP A 180 15.28 5.46 7.92
N GLY A 181 15.53 4.51 8.83
CA GLY A 181 15.14 4.59 10.24
C GLY A 181 13.68 4.27 10.53
N ASN A 182 12.82 4.09 9.51
CA ASN A 182 11.39 3.91 9.69
C ASN A 182 11.01 2.44 9.87
N LYS A 183 9.92 2.21 10.61
CA LYS A 183 9.25 0.91 10.66
C LYS A 183 8.40 0.74 9.41
N ARG A 184 8.53 -0.42 8.79
CA ARG A 184 7.87 -0.79 7.53
C ARG A 184 7.23 -2.18 7.68
N GLY A 185 6.31 -2.51 6.79
CA GLY A 185 5.55 -3.74 6.93
C GLY A 185 4.34 -3.80 6.01
N PHE A 186 3.27 -4.39 6.53
CA PHE A 186 2.09 -4.77 5.76
C PHE A 186 0.84 -4.16 6.38
N VAL A 187 -0.14 -3.86 5.53
CA VAL A 187 -1.53 -3.67 5.96
C VAL A 187 -2.40 -4.64 5.20
N VAL A 188 -3.13 -5.48 5.94
CA VAL A 188 -4.07 -6.44 5.39
C VAL A 188 -5.47 -5.87 5.49
N VAL A 189 -6.18 -5.84 4.37
CA VAL A 189 -7.59 -5.44 4.30
C VAL A 189 -8.45 -6.67 4.03
N LYS A 190 -9.38 -6.96 4.94
CA LYS A 190 -10.28 -8.12 4.88
C LYS A 190 -11.74 -7.69 4.81
N LYS A 191 -12.59 -8.51 4.19
CA LYS A 191 -14.05 -8.36 4.27
C LYS A 191 -14.55 -8.71 5.68
N ILE A 192 -15.51 -7.94 6.17
CA ILE A 192 -16.29 -8.29 7.37
C ILE A 192 -17.53 -9.04 6.90
N ASN A 193 -17.67 -10.30 7.30
CA ASN A 193 -18.90 -11.05 7.07
C ASN A 193 -19.99 -10.54 8.02
N ASP A 194 -21.20 -10.33 7.50
CA ASP A 194 -22.37 -10.15 8.35
C ASP A 194 -22.54 -11.44 9.16
N LYS A 195 -22.41 -11.34 10.49
CA LYS A 195 -22.75 -12.44 11.40
C LYS A 195 -24.25 -12.44 11.67
#